data_AF-A0A7S1PGB7-F1
#
_entry.id   AF-A0A7S1PGB7-F1
#
_cell.length_a   1.000
_cell.length_b   1.000
_cell.length_c   1.000
_cell.angle_alpha   90.00
_cell.angle_beta   90.00
_cell.angle_gamma   90.00
#
_symmetry.space_group_name_H-M   'P 1'
#
loop_
_entity.id
_entity.type
_entity.pdbx_description
1 polymer ?
#
loop_
_entity_poly.entity_id
_entity_poly.type
_entity_poly.pdbx_seq_one_letter_code
_entity_poly.pdbx_strand_id
1 'polypeptide(L)'
;GQSHRSPPPSPPPHNNDSLKRKRDDEPSLPQQRKRLTHAHGAKTESSHTCAAQHENGLETNESKVISNVDGGTSLQEHNLVTNPTAQQHQSNNTEEDPYAKLIRNLRNIFRLSHNIRYPSGEILSYVTPFRMAETLIKWMNALYFMNYQGRGGAAPAIYEMVDLTACIGGNVLEFGKAYAKVTCMELNHESYMCLRHNVHAYALANKVRATNENSMQWLFDARRPRFERDTGVFFDPPWGGREYNDRDTIPDLTMMDSEQKEYGVYDILRRCFDLRASIVCIKLPYNFECDQFRQRGLARTFEMRYNKCVYVVAFPQRWNTPRR
;
A
#
# COMPACT_ATOMS: atom_id res chain seq x y z
N GLY A 1 -9.42 -54.99 -47.85
CA GLY A 1 -10.62 -54.15 -48.03
C GLY A 1 -10.43 -52.87 -47.27
N GLN A 2 -10.17 -51.76 -47.97
CA GLN A 2 -10.01 -50.43 -47.38
C GLN A 2 -11.39 -49.79 -47.27
N SER A 3 -11.80 -49.40 -46.06
CA SER A 3 -13.06 -48.69 -45.81
C SER A 3 -12.81 -47.18 -45.80
N HIS A 4 -13.19 -46.50 -46.89
CA HIS A 4 -13.27 -45.05 -46.94
C HIS A 4 -14.43 -44.57 -46.06
N ARG A 5 -14.14 -43.74 -45.06
CA ARG A 5 -15.14 -42.95 -44.32
C ARG A 5 -15.24 -41.56 -44.97
N SER A 6 -16.43 -41.21 -45.43
CA SER A 6 -16.74 -39.88 -45.96
C SER A 6 -16.78 -38.83 -44.84
N PRO A 7 -16.36 -37.58 -45.09
CA PRO A 7 -16.41 -36.49 -44.12
C PRO A 7 -17.84 -35.95 -43.91
N PRO A 8 -18.12 -35.36 -42.73
CA PRO A 8 -19.44 -34.82 -42.41
C PRO A 8 -19.76 -33.51 -43.18
N PRO A 9 -21.04 -33.20 -43.39
CA PRO A 9 -21.48 -32.04 -44.17
C PRO A 9 -21.27 -30.71 -43.43
N SER A 10 -20.91 -29.67 -44.21
CA SER A 10 -20.73 -28.30 -43.76
C SER A 10 -22.05 -27.62 -43.35
N PRO A 11 -22.04 -26.71 -42.36
CA PRO A 11 -23.23 -25.98 -41.94
C PRO A 11 -23.68 -24.92 -42.97
N PRO A 12 -24.98 -24.56 -42.99
CA PRO A 12 -25.55 -23.62 -43.96
C PRO A 12 -25.14 -22.16 -43.69
N PRO A 13 -25.15 -21.31 -44.74
CA PRO A 13 -24.69 -19.93 -44.64
C PRO A 13 -25.67 -19.01 -43.89
N HIS A 14 -25.12 -18.13 -43.06
CA HIS A 14 -25.87 -17.04 -42.42
C HIS A 14 -26.21 -15.94 -43.44
N ASN A 15 -27.51 -15.76 -43.69
CA ASN A 15 -28.06 -14.61 -44.40
C ASN A 15 -27.94 -13.37 -43.52
N ASN A 16 -27.15 -12.39 -43.97
CA ASN A 16 -27.13 -11.03 -43.43
C ASN A 16 -27.70 -10.12 -44.50
N ASP A 17 -28.97 -9.74 -44.36
CA ASP A 17 -29.58 -8.73 -45.22
C ASP A 17 -30.33 -7.67 -44.42
N SER A 18 -29.74 -6.48 -44.47
CA SER A 18 -30.34 -5.15 -44.63
C SER A 18 -31.61 -4.75 -43.86
N LEU A 19 -31.45 -3.79 -42.95
CA LEU A 19 -32.43 -2.71 -42.77
C LEU A 19 -31.72 -1.35 -42.67
N LYS A 20 -31.62 -0.68 -43.82
CA LYS A 20 -31.45 0.77 -43.93
C LYS A 20 -32.80 1.43 -43.59
N ARG A 21 -32.82 2.39 -42.65
CA ARG A 21 -33.83 3.45 -42.65
C ARG A 21 -33.13 4.81 -42.53
N LYS A 22 -33.38 5.63 -43.54
CA LYS A 22 -33.13 7.07 -43.61
C LYS A 22 -34.42 7.82 -43.27
N ARG A 23 -34.23 9.11 -42.99
CA ARG A 23 -35.17 10.24 -42.91
C ARG A 23 -35.66 10.58 -41.51
N ASP A 24 -35.86 11.83 -41.13
CA ASP A 24 -35.40 13.19 -41.50
C ASP A 24 -36.02 14.08 -40.39
N ASP A 25 -35.59 15.33 -40.30
CA ASP A 25 -36.25 16.48 -39.65
C ASP A 25 -36.03 16.75 -38.15
N GLU A 26 -35.08 17.65 -37.91
CA GLU A 26 -35.03 18.64 -36.83
C GLU A 26 -36.19 19.66 -36.98
N PRO A 27 -36.66 20.31 -35.89
CA PRO A 27 -36.18 21.68 -35.67
C PRO A 27 -35.97 22.10 -34.19
N SER A 28 -34.81 22.75 -33.99
CA SER A 28 -34.49 23.93 -33.18
C SER A 28 -35.46 24.52 -32.10
N LEU A 29 -34.92 24.59 -30.85
CA LEU A 29 -34.83 25.73 -29.88
C LEU A 29 -36.13 26.43 -29.36
N PRO A 30 -36.17 27.01 -28.11
CA PRO A 30 -35.11 27.86 -27.56
C PRO A 30 -34.76 27.77 -26.06
N GLN A 31 -33.57 28.32 -25.79
CA GLN A 31 -33.00 28.72 -24.51
C GLN A 31 -33.94 29.61 -23.68
N GLN A 32 -33.96 29.41 -22.36
CA GLN A 32 -34.14 30.53 -21.41
C GLN A 32 -33.20 30.41 -20.20
N ARG A 33 -32.34 31.42 -20.11
CA ARG A 33 -31.59 31.84 -18.92
C ARG A 33 -32.57 32.33 -17.85
N LYS A 34 -32.35 31.98 -16.60
CA LYS A 34 -32.63 32.89 -15.47
C LYS A 34 -31.38 33.03 -14.61
N ARG A 35 -30.80 34.23 -14.69
CA ARG A 35 -29.96 34.83 -13.66
C ARG A 35 -30.85 35.12 -12.43
N LEU A 36 -30.33 34.87 -11.24
CA LEU A 36 -30.75 35.56 -10.03
C LEU A 36 -29.51 35.95 -9.23
N THR A 37 -29.57 37.18 -8.77
CA THR A 37 -28.52 38.05 -8.24
C THR A 37 -28.41 37.95 -6.71
N HIS A 38 -27.23 38.34 -6.23
CA HIS A 38 -26.79 38.75 -4.88
C HIS A 38 -27.81 38.97 -3.75
N ALA A 39 -27.41 38.56 -2.53
CA ALA A 39 -27.33 39.38 -1.30
C ALA A 39 -26.60 38.57 -0.18
N HIS A 40 -25.53 39.10 0.43
CA HIS A 40 -25.45 39.53 1.85
C HIS A 40 -25.97 38.48 2.85
N GLY A 41 -25.20 37.92 3.77
CA GLY A 41 -24.18 38.49 4.65
C GLY A 41 -24.70 38.38 6.09
N ALA A 42 -24.09 37.56 6.94
CA ALA A 42 -24.12 37.71 8.42
C ALA A 42 -23.18 36.70 9.08
N LYS A 43 -22.17 37.24 9.75
CA LYS A 43 -21.44 36.60 10.86
C LYS A 43 -22.39 36.48 12.05
N THR A 44 -22.30 35.40 12.82
CA THR A 44 -22.53 35.43 14.27
C THR A 44 -21.63 34.40 14.94
N GLU A 45 -20.76 34.92 15.81
CA GLU A 45 -20.06 34.19 16.85
C GLU A 45 -21.02 33.97 18.04
N SER A 46 -20.94 32.81 18.69
CA SER A 46 -21.09 32.63 20.16
C SER A 46 -20.66 31.18 20.43
N SER A 47 -19.55 30.88 21.12
CA SER A 47 -19.26 31.06 22.56
C SER A 47 -20.38 30.53 23.46
N HIS A 48 -20.28 29.28 23.91
CA HIS A 48 -20.64 28.92 25.28
C HIS A 48 -19.85 27.70 25.78
N THR A 49 -19.00 28.02 26.76
CA THR A 49 -18.45 27.18 27.82
C THR A 49 -19.55 26.66 28.76
N CYS A 50 -19.44 25.43 29.21
CA CYS A 50 -19.92 24.96 30.53
C CYS A 50 -19.14 23.65 30.83
N ALA A 51 -18.08 23.66 31.65
CA ALA A 51 -18.07 23.75 33.11
C ALA A 51 -18.73 22.54 33.78
N ALA A 52 -17.89 21.87 34.57
CA ALA A 52 -18.09 20.62 35.27
C ALA A 52 -19.18 20.66 36.34
N GLN A 53 -19.76 19.50 36.62
CA GLN A 53 -20.34 19.19 37.91
C GLN A 53 -19.78 17.88 38.45
N HIS A 54 -19.31 18.01 39.68
CA HIS A 54 -18.99 16.97 40.65
C HIS A 54 -20.17 16.02 40.87
N GLU A 55 -19.89 14.72 41.01
CA GLU A 55 -20.50 13.91 42.08
C GLU A 55 -19.44 13.03 42.74
N ASN A 56 -19.45 13.08 44.08
CA ASN A 56 -18.65 12.30 45.01
C ASN A 56 -19.44 11.07 45.48
N GLY A 57 -18.69 10.04 45.90
CA GLY A 57 -19.12 9.01 46.85
C GLY A 57 -19.33 7.63 46.22
N LEU A 58 -18.92 6.51 46.81
CA LEU A 58 -18.26 6.20 48.08
C LEU A 58 -17.86 4.72 47.99
N GLU A 59 -16.74 4.35 48.62
CA GLU A 59 -16.37 3.04 49.20
C GLU A 59 -16.25 1.82 48.25
N THR A 60 -15.16 1.03 48.29
CA THR A 60 -14.84 0.15 49.41
C THR A 60 -13.34 -0.11 49.64
N ASN A 61 -13.09 -0.60 50.85
CA ASN A 61 -11.85 -0.95 51.55
C ASN A 61 -11.06 -2.17 51.02
N GLU A 62 -9.85 -2.31 51.60
CA GLU A 62 -8.99 -3.52 51.74
C GLU A 62 -8.13 -3.91 50.51
N SER A 63 -6.84 -4.26 50.59
CA SER A 63 -5.91 -4.48 51.70
C SER A 63 -4.46 -4.47 51.18
N LYS A 64 -3.53 -4.07 52.05
CA LYS A 64 -2.07 -4.21 51.90
C LYS A 64 -1.66 -5.68 51.89
N VAL A 65 -0.77 -6.09 50.97
CA VAL A 65 0.29 -7.07 51.24
C VAL A 65 1.57 -6.64 50.52
N ILE A 66 2.65 -6.65 51.30
CA ILE A 66 4.05 -6.32 50.99
C ILE A 66 4.74 -7.56 50.43
N SER A 67 5.59 -7.43 49.40
CA SER A 67 7.00 -7.89 49.46
C SER A 67 7.74 -7.66 48.14
N ASN A 68 8.84 -6.91 48.27
CA ASN A 68 9.98 -6.85 47.35
C ASN A 68 10.53 -8.24 47.02
N VAL A 69 10.96 -8.45 45.78
CA VAL A 69 12.18 -9.23 45.49
C VAL A 69 12.88 -8.60 44.28
N ASP A 70 14.09 -8.11 44.55
CA ASP A 70 15.11 -7.71 43.59
C ASP A 70 15.51 -8.86 42.65
N GLY A 71 15.75 -8.53 41.38
CA GLY A 71 16.23 -9.48 40.39
C GLY A 71 16.80 -8.75 39.18
N GLY A 72 17.84 -7.94 39.40
CA GLY A 72 18.60 -7.30 38.34
C GLY A 72 19.30 -8.34 37.46
N THR A 73 18.87 -8.47 36.21
CA THR A 73 19.66 -9.07 35.13
C THR A 73 20.04 -8.00 34.13
N SER A 74 21.32 -7.64 34.20
CA SER A 74 22.11 -6.94 33.19
C SER A 74 21.78 -7.47 31.79
N LEU A 75 21.15 -6.64 30.97
CA LEU A 75 21.11 -6.82 29.52
C LEU A 75 22.27 -6.02 28.95
N GLN A 76 23.23 -6.75 28.40
CA GLN A 76 24.31 -6.19 27.59
C GLN A 76 23.70 -5.50 26.36
N GLU A 77 23.90 -4.20 26.27
CA GLU A 77 23.63 -3.42 25.07
C GLU A 77 24.57 -3.91 23.97
N HIS A 78 24.03 -4.64 23.00
CA HIS A 78 24.71 -4.87 21.74
C HIS A 78 24.79 -3.54 20.98
N ASN A 79 26.02 -3.06 20.77
CA ASN A 79 26.37 -1.89 19.97
C ASN A 79 25.76 -1.97 18.56
N LEU A 80 24.59 -1.35 18.38
CA LEU A 80 24.08 -0.95 17.08
C LEU A 80 24.79 0.33 16.67
N VAL A 81 25.47 0.28 15.53
CA VAL A 81 26.26 1.35 14.92
C VAL A 81 25.51 2.68 14.97
N THR A 82 25.87 3.53 15.92
CA THR A 82 25.63 4.97 15.84
C THR A 82 26.53 5.51 14.74
N ASN A 83 25.98 6.34 13.85
CA ASN A 83 26.70 7.01 12.75
C ASN A 83 28.18 7.22 13.09
N PRO A 84 29.13 6.50 12.44
CA PRO A 84 30.52 6.65 12.76
C PRO A 84 30.93 8.07 12.39
N THR A 85 31.24 8.85 13.41
CA THR A 85 32.01 10.08 13.23
C THR A 85 33.35 9.63 12.65
N ALA A 86 33.70 10.20 11.51
CA ALA A 86 34.87 9.88 10.71
C ALA A 86 36.12 9.60 11.57
N GLN A 87 36.51 8.34 11.66
CA GLN A 87 37.88 7.96 12.01
C GLN A 87 38.55 7.42 10.75
N GLN A 88 39.49 8.20 10.24
CA GLN A 88 40.32 7.91 9.08
C GLN A 88 41.22 6.72 9.39
N HIS A 89 40.93 5.57 8.80
CA HIS A 89 41.95 4.58 8.49
C HIS A 89 42.43 4.81 7.05
N GLN A 90 43.68 5.23 6.93
CA GLN A 90 44.41 5.30 5.68
C GLN A 90 44.70 3.88 5.20
N SER A 91 43.89 3.38 4.27
CA SER A 91 44.27 2.31 3.35
C SER A 91 44.00 2.79 1.93
N ASN A 92 45.07 3.06 1.20
CA ASN A 92 45.08 3.54 -0.18
C ASN A 92 44.60 2.44 -1.13
N ASN A 93 43.29 2.39 -1.33
CA ASN A 93 42.57 1.97 -2.54
C ASN A 93 41.07 1.99 -2.18
N THR A 94 40.52 3.19 -1.95
CA THR A 94 39.09 3.34 -1.69
C THR A 94 38.34 3.22 -3.01
N GLU A 95 37.93 2.00 -3.34
CA GLU A 95 36.81 1.79 -4.24
C GLU A 95 35.65 2.64 -3.68
N GLU A 96 35.20 3.66 -4.43
CA GLU A 96 34.13 4.53 -3.95
C GLU A 96 32.90 3.67 -3.66
N ASP A 97 32.36 3.76 -2.44
CA ASP A 97 31.11 3.10 -2.08
C ASP A 97 30.05 3.40 -3.15
N PRO A 98 29.52 2.38 -3.85
CA PRO A 98 28.58 2.58 -4.95
C PRO A 98 27.30 3.29 -4.52
N TYR A 99 27.02 3.34 -3.21
CA TYR A 99 25.87 4.02 -2.61
C TYR A 99 26.20 5.38 -1.99
N ALA A 100 27.45 5.85 -2.08
CA ALA A 100 27.88 7.14 -1.52
C ALA A 100 27.01 8.31 -1.98
N LYS A 101 26.58 8.30 -3.26
CA LYS A 101 25.67 9.32 -3.80
C LYS A 101 24.29 9.29 -3.14
N LEU A 102 23.76 8.11 -2.83
CA LEU A 102 22.48 7.96 -2.13
C LEU A 102 22.60 8.46 -0.69
N ILE A 103 23.67 8.07 0.00
CA ILE A 103 23.96 8.48 1.38
C ILE A 103 24.08 10.01 1.47
N ARG A 104 24.84 10.64 0.55
CA ARG A 104 24.96 12.11 0.46
C ARG A 104 23.61 12.80 0.17
N ASN A 105 22.66 12.09 -0.43
CA ASN A 105 21.35 12.61 -0.83
C ASN A 105 20.17 11.98 -0.07
N LEU A 106 20.37 11.55 1.18
CA LEU A 106 19.31 10.97 2.02
C LEU A 106 18.04 11.84 2.09
N ARG A 107 18.18 13.17 2.04
CA ARG A 107 17.05 14.13 1.99
C ARG A 107 16.11 13.96 0.80
N ASN A 108 16.56 13.30 -0.28
CA ASN A 108 15.73 12.98 -1.43
C ASN A 108 14.94 11.69 -1.22
N ILE A 109 15.43 10.81 -0.35
CA ILE A 109 14.78 9.55 0.01
C ILE A 109 13.78 9.79 1.14
N PHE A 110 14.21 10.45 2.21
CA PHE A 110 13.42 10.76 3.39
C PHE A 110 13.24 12.26 3.57
N ARG A 111 12.01 12.68 3.91
CA ARG A 111 11.71 14.09 4.23
C ARG A 111 12.48 14.58 5.45
N LEU A 112 12.59 13.77 6.50
CA LEU A 112 13.40 14.05 7.69
C LEU A 112 14.60 13.11 7.66
N SER A 113 15.74 13.57 7.15
CA SER A 113 16.92 12.70 6.96
C SER A 113 17.83 12.62 8.19
N HIS A 114 17.82 13.65 9.03
CA HIS A 114 18.52 13.68 10.31
C HIS A 114 17.77 12.76 11.28
N ASN A 115 18.40 11.64 11.67
CA ASN A 115 17.88 10.56 12.53
C ASN A 115 17.21 9.38 11.83
N ILE A 116 17.32 9.25 10.52
CA ILE A 116 16.97 7.98 9.86
C ILE A 116 18.09 6.97 10.08
N ARG A 117 17.71 5.74 10.45
CA ARG A 117 18.59 4.58 10.49
C ARG A 117 18.37 3.70 9.27
N TYR A 118 19.47 3.14 8.78
CA TYR A 118 19.52 2.16 7.71
C TYR A 118 20.73 1.24 7.95
N PRO A 119 20.63 -0.05 7.63
CA PRO A 119 21.70 -1.01 7.89
C PRO A 119 22.86 -0.88 6.89
N SER A 120 22.56 -0.50 5.64
CA SER A 120 23.55 -0.37 4.58
C SER A 120 23.12 0.64 3.51
N GLY A 121 24.08 1.13 2.71
CA GLY A 121 23.79 1.96 1.54
C GLY A 121 22.97 1.21 0.47
N GLU A 122 23.13 -0.11 0.38
CA GLU A 122 22.38 -0.96 -0.53
C GLU A 122 20.88 -0.93 -0.24
N ILE A 123 20.48 -1.01 1.03
CA ILE A 123 19.08 -0.92 1.42
C ILE A 123 18.43 0.37 0.91
N LEU A 124 19.15 1.49 0.95
CA LEU A 124 18.64 2.77 0.48
C LEU A 124 18.27 2.74 -1.02
N SER A 125 18.87 1.85 -1.82
CA SER A 125 18.54 1.71 -3.25
C SER A 125 17.18 1.07 -3.50
N TYR A 126 16.63 0.35 -2.52
CA TYR A 126 15.29 -0.26 -2.58
C TYR A 126 14.20 0.67 -2.03
N VAL A 127 14.58 1.69 -1.24
CA VAL A 127 13.62 2.59 -0.59
C VAL A 127 12.95 3.51 -1.59
N THR A 128 11.62 3.50 -1.61
CA THR A 128 10.83 4.47 -2.39
C THR A 128 11.07 5.90 -1.85
N PRO A 129 11.52 6.85 -2.70
CA PRO A 129 11.66 8.24 -2.30
C PRO A 129 10.35 8.87 -1.84
N PHE A 130 10.39 9.72 -0.80
CA PHE A 130 9.16 10.26 -0.18
C PHE A 130 8.21 10.95 -1.17
N ARG A 131 8.72 11.69 -2.15
CA ARG A 131 7.89 12.36 -3.18
C ARG A 131 7.12 11.36 -4.04
N MET A 132 7.71 10.19 -4.28
CA MET A 132 7.06 9.11 -5.00
C MET A 132 5.97 8.48 -4.15
N ALA A 133 6.26 8.19 -2.88
CA ALA A 133 5.26 7.68 -1.95
C ALA A 133 4.06 8.65 -1.77
N GLU A 134 4.30 9.96 -1.72
CA GLU A 134 3.22 10.97 -1.73
C GLU A 134 2.38 10.96 -3.01
N THR A 135 3.04 10.82 -4.16
CA THR A 135 2.35 10.72 -5.46
C THR A 135 1.49 9.48 -5.52
N LEU A 136 2.02 8.35 -5.03
CA LEU A 136 1.31 7.09 -4.92
C LEU A 136 0.05 7.22 -4.04
N ILE A 137 0.17 7.83 -2.86
CA ILE A 137 -0.97 8.07 -1.95
C ILE A 137 -2.06 8.90 -2.64
N LYS A 138 -1.69 10.00 -3.31
CA LYS A 138 -2.66 10.84 -4.03
C LYS A 138 -3.38 10.05 -5.11
N TRP A 139 -2.65 9.23 -5.85
CA TRP A 139 -3.22 8.41 -6.93
C TRP A 139 -4.15 7.32 -6.38
N MET A 140 -3.74 6.60 -5.33
CA MET A 140 -4.57 5.60 -4.66
C MET A 140 -5.86 6.21 -4.13
N ASN A 141 -5.80 7.35 -3.45
CA ASN A 141 -6.98 8.04 -2.92
C ASN A 141 -7.90 8.53 -4.04
N ALA A 142 -7.37 9.09 -5.12
CA ALA A 142 -8.17 9.52 -6.26
C ALA A 142 -8.88 8.33 -6.93
N LEU A 143 -8.18 7.23 -7.19
CA LEU A 143 -8.77 6.02 -7.76
C LEU A 143 -9.81 5.39 -6.82
N TYR A 144 -9.53 5.37 -5.52
CA TYR A 144 -10.47 4.86 -4.52
C TYR A 144 -11.77 5.68 -4.51
N PHE A 145 -11.63 7.01 -4.49
CA PHE A 145 -12.76 7.93 -4.54
C PHE A 145 -13.59 7.75 -5.81
N MET A 146 -12.95 7.72 -6.98
CA MET A 146 -13.64 7.52 -8.26
C MET A 146 -14.35 6.16 -8.34
N ASN A 147 -13.79 5.11 -7.75
CA ASN A 147 -14.42 3.79 -7.74
C ASN A 147 -15.62 3.70 -6.79
N TYR A 148 -15.75 4.62 -5.82
CA TYR A 148 -16.76 4.55 -4.77
C TYR A 148 -17.95 5.49 -5.00
N GLN A 149 -17.84 6.48 -5.90
CA GLN A 149 -18.85 7.52 -6.21
C GLN A 149 -20.29 7.04 -6.54
N GLY A 150 -20.59 5.74 -6.57
CA GLY A 150 -21.93 5.19 -6.76
C GLY A 150 -22.75 4.89 -5.49
N ARG A 151 -22.31 5.27 -4.28
CA ARG A 151 -22.88 4.72 -3.02
C ARG A 151 -23.67 5.65 -2.11
N GLY A 152 -23.65 6.97 -2.31
CA GLY A 152 -24.27 7.93 -1.38
C GLY A 152 -23.60 7.92 0.01
N GLY A 153 -23.58 9.07 0.70
CA GLY A 153 -22.94 9.22 2.01
C GLY A 153 -21.63 10.02 2.00
N ALA A 154 -20.90 9.98 3.12
CA ALA A 154 -19.65 10.71 3.30
C ALA A 154 -18.60 10.34 2.25
N ALA A 155 -17.67 11.27 1.97
CA ALA A 155 -16.60 11.02 1.02
C ALA A 155 -15.79 9.79 1.43
N PRO A 156 -15.69 8.76 0.55
CA PRO A 156 -14.98 7.54 0.85
C PRO A 156 -13.49 7.81 1.03
N ALA A 157 -12.91 7.27 2.10
CA ALA A 157 -11.50 7.37 2.40
C ALA A 157 -10.95 6.00 2.78
N ILE A 158 -9.73 5.72 2.33
CA ILE A 158 -8.97 4.60 2.87
C ILE A 158 -8.65 4.94 4.33
N TYR A 159 -9.09 4.09 5.26
CA TYR A 159 -8.92 4.30 6.68
C TYR A 159 -7.61 3.68 7.19
N GLU A 160 -7.36 2.42 6.81
CA GLU A 160 -6.18 1.65 7.21
C GLU A 160 -5.33 1.30 5.99
N MET A 161 -4.02 1.38 6.14
CA MET A 161 -3.08 0.79 5.19
C MET A 161 -2.32 -0.38 5.78
N VAL A 162 -2.12 -1.41 4.97
CA VAL A 162 -1.24 -2.53 5.27
C VAL A 162 -0.10 -2.53 4.28
N ASP A 163 1.15 -2.49 4.75
CA ASP A 163 2.36 -2.66 3.92
C ASP A 163 2.99 -4.04 4.20
N LEU A 164 2.99 -4.93 3.22
CA LEU A 164 3.48 -6.30 3.37
C LEU A 164 5.01 -6.43 3.21
N THR A 165 5.70 -5.36 2.81
CA THR A 165 7.14 -5.37 2.44
C THR A 165 7.77 -4.03 2.84
N ALA A 166 7.75 -3.72 4.13
CA ALA A 166 7.97 -2.38 4.66
C ALA A 166 9.42 -1.87 4.50
N CYS A 167 10.40 -2.77 4.42
CA CYS A 167 11.82 -2.44 4.45
C CYS A 167 12.11 -1.53 5.65
N ILE A 168 12.87 -0.45 5.45
CA ILE A 168 13.15 0.56 6.49
C ILE A 168 12.13 1.70 6.54
N GLY A 169 11.00 1.57 5.82
CA GLY A 169 9.82 2.42 5.99
C GLY A 169 9.59 3.52 4.95
N GLY A 170 10.25 3.50 3.78
CA GLY A 170 10.08 4.55 2.76
C GLY A 170 8.61 4.91 2.46
N ASN A 171 7.78 3.91 2.15
CA ASN A 171 6.35 4.12 1.93
C ASN A 171 5.59 4.30 3.26
N VAL A 172 5.89 3.46 4.26
CA VAL A 172 5.25 3.44 5.59
C VAL A 172 5.21 4.82 6.24
N LEU A 173 6.30 5.58 6.16
CA LEU A 173 6.39 6.90 6.79
C LEU A 173 5.44 7.93 6.15
N GLU A 174 5.21 7.85 4.83
CA GLU A 174 4.22 8.70 4.17
C GLU A 174 2.79 8.16 4.36
N PHE A 175 2.61 6.83 4.40
CA PHE A 175 1.33 6.21 4.76
C PHE A 175 0.87 6.64 6.18
N GLY A 176 1.78 6.67 7.16
CA GLY A 176 1.45 7.07 8.53
C GLY A 176 1.00 8.53 8.67
N LYS A 177 1.36 9.38 7.72
CA LYS A 177 0.87 10.77 7.64
C LYS A 177 -0.52 10.86 6.99
N ALA A 178 -0.81 9.97 6.04
CA ALA A 178 -2.01 10.05 5.20
C ALA A 178 -3.21 9.26 5.77
N TYR A 179 -2.97 8.16 6.47
CA TYR A 179 -4.00 7.24 6.91
C TYR A 179 -4.13 7.21 8.44
N ALA A 180 -5.30 6.81 8.93
CA ALA A 180 -5.57 6.80 10.37
C ALA A 180 -4.77 5.71 11.09
N LYS A 181 -4.53 4.58 10.42
CA LYS A 181 -3.81 3.43 10.94
C LYS A 181 -2.95 2.81 9.84
N VAL A 182 -1.74 2.38 10.21
CA VAL A 182 -0.86 1.61 9.32
C VAL A 182 -0.38 0.36 10.05
N THR A 183 -0.54 -0.81 9.43
CA THR A 183 0.17 -2.03 9.84
C THR A 183 1.25 -2.32 8.81
N CYS A 184 2.48 -2.56 9.22
CA CYS A 184 3.56 -2.87 8.29
C CYS A 184 4.41 -4.04 8.79
N MET A 185 4.88 -4.86 7.84
CA MET A 185 5.65 -6.07 8.11
C MET A 185 7.01 -5.98 7.43
N GLU A 186 8.06 -6.37 8.15
CA GLU A 186 9.40 -6.52 7.61
C GLU A 186 10.02 -7.83 8.09
N LEU A 187 10.46 -8.67 7.16
CA LEU A 187 10.99 -10.00 7.46
C LEU A 187 12.40 -9.92 8.06
N ASN A 188 13.27 -9.08 7.50
CA ASN A 188 14.64 -8.95 7.96
C ASN A 188 14.69 -8.17 9.29
N HIS A 189 15.27 -8.79 10.31
CA HIS A 189 15.30 -8.22 11.66
C HIS A 189 16.01 -6.87 11.74
N GLU A 190 17.13 -6.70 11.04
CA GLU A 190 17.92 -5.46 11.07
C GLU A 190 17.17 -4.30 10.38
N SER A 191 16.58 -4.56 9.22
CA SER A 191 15.67 -3.64 8.53
C SER A 191 14.48 -3.26 9.40
N TYR A 192 13.89 -4.23 10.10
CA TYR A 192 12.79 -4.00 11.04
C TYR A 192 13.19 -3.09 12.20
N MET A 193 14.39 -3.27 12.77
CA MET A 193 14.88 -2.41 13.84
C MET A 193 15.06 -0.96 13.34
N CYS A 194 15.55 -0.79 12.11
CA CYS A 194 15.61 0.51 11.45
C CYS A 194 14.21 1.08 11.18
N LEU A 195 13.28 0.29 10.68
CA LEU A 195 11.87 0.66 10.45
C LEU A 195 11.23 1.21 11.72
N ARG A 196 11.34 0.48 12.84
CA ARG A 196 10.81 0.93 14.14
C ARG A 196 11.40 2.26 14.56
N HIS A 197 12.73 2.37 14.52
CA HIS A 197 13.41 3.63 14.83
C HIS A 197 12.91 4.78 13.95
N ASN A 198 12.79 4.56 12.64
CA ASN A 198 12.36 5.58 11.68
C ASN A 198 10.91 6.03 11.92
N VAL A 199 10.02 5.09 12.26
CA VAL A 199 8.63 5.38 12.65
C VAL A 199 8.59 6.27 13.90
N HIS A 200 9.43 5.99 14.90
CA HIS A 200 9.57 6.84 16.08
C HIS A 200 10.15 8.21 15.74
N ALA A 201 11.17 8.28 14.88
CA ALA A 201 11.78 9.54 14.45
C ALA A 201 10.79 10.47 13.73
N TYR A 202 9.75 9.91 13.10
CA TYR A 202 8.67 10.66 12.47
C TYR A 202 7.47 10.94 13.39
N ALA A 203 7.55 10.58 14.68
CA ALA A 203 6.46 10.68 15.65
C ALA A 203 5.17 9.97 15.21
N LEU A 204 5.31 8.81 14.56
CA LEU A 204 4.19 8.04 14.00
C LEU A 204 3.82 6.79 14.84
N ALA A 205 4.47 6.57 15.98
CA ALA A 205 4.31 5.37 16.80
C ALA A 205 2.87 5.15 17.33
N ASN A 206 2.05 6.19 17.38
CA ASN A 206 0.64 6.09 17.78
C ASN A 206 -0.30 5.60 16.65
N LYS A 207 0.17 5.58 15.39
CA LYS A 207 -0.63 5.21 14.21
C LYS A 207 -0.06 4.04 13.42
N VAL A 208 1.27 3.88 13.46
CA VAL A 208 1.99 2.86 12.70
C VAL A 208 2.39 1.73 13.64
N ARG A 209 1.92 0.51 13.33
CA ARG A 209 2.32 -0.73 13.98
C ARG A 209 3.24 -1.52 13.03
N ALA A 210 4.53 -1.57 13.35
CA ALA A 210 5.51 -2.40 12.66
C ALA A 210 5.65 -3.75 13.35
N THR A 211 5.74 -4.84 12.58
CA THR A 211 6.04 -6.19 13.07
C THR A 211 7.21 -6.84 12.31
N ASN A 212 8.00 -7.66 13.00
CA ASN A 212 9.05 -8.47 12.38
C ASN A 212 8.49 -9.86 12.05
N GLU A 213 7.71 -9.93 10.98
CA GLU A 213 6.94 -11.11 10.61
C GLU A 213 7.07 -11.40 9.12
N ASN A 214 6.90 -12.67 8.76
CA ASN A 214 6.73 -13.06 7.36
C ASN A 214 5.32 -12.69 6.90
N SER A 215 5.20 -11.80 5.92
CA SER A 215 3.91 -11.32 5.45
C SER A 215 3.07 -12.39 4.76
N MET A 216 3.68 -13.41 4.14
CA MET A 216 2.96 -14.53 3.53
C MET A 216 2.34 -15.42 4.61
N GLN A 217 3.09 -15.75 5.65
CA GLN A 217 2.55 -16.48 6.81
C GLN A 217 1.37 -15.72 7.43
N TRP A 218 1.54 -14.40 7.63
CA TRP A 218 0.51 -13.54 8.20
C TRP A 218 -0.74 -13.41 7.32
N LEU A 219 -0.58 -13.35 6.00
CA LEU A 219 -1.66 -13.15 5.03
C LEU A 219 -2.45 -14.44 4.76
N PHE A 220 -1.75 -15.58 4.71
CA PHE A 220 -2.32 -16.88 4.38
C PHE A 220 -2.73 -17.73 5.60
N ASP A 221 -2.53 -17.27 6.84
CA ASP A 221 -3.10 -17.92 8.03
C ASP A 221 -4.62 -18.08 7.87
N ALA A 222 -5.12 -19.31 8.01
CA ALA A 222 -6.54 -19.66 7.87
C ALA A 222 -7.41 -19.00 8.96
N ARG A 223 -6.82 -18.68 10.12
CA ARG A 223 -7.49 -18.01 11.25
C ARG A 223 -7.54 -16.50 11.09
N ARG A 224 -6.90 -15.97 10.04
CA ARG A 224 -6.83 -14.53 9.80
C ARG A 224 -8.23 -13.93 9.63
N PRO A 225 -8.61 -12.93 10.45
CA PRO A 225 -9.86 -12.22 10.24
C PRO A 225 -9.80 -11.37 8.96
N ARG A 226 -10.97 -11.18 8.35
CA ARG A 226 -11.13 -10.24 7.24
C ARG A 226 -10.88 -8.81 7.72
N PHE A 227 -10.49 -7.93 6.81
CA PHE A 227 -10.37 -6.50 7.10
C PHE A 227 -11.76 -5.91 7.42
N GLU A 228 -11.86 -5.21 8.55
CA GLU A 228 -13.13 -4.68 9.07
C GLU A 228 -13.52 -3.33 8.47
N ARG A 229 -12.53 -2.54 8.04
CA ARG A 229 -12.71 -1.17 7.52
C ARG A 229 -12.22 -1.06 6.09
N ASP A 230 -12.32 0.14 5.54
CA ASP A 230 -11.72 0.44 4.24
C ASP A 230 -10.20 0.39 4.36
N THR A 231 -9.68 -0.76 3.94
CA THR A 231 -8.27 -1.12 4.12
C THR A 231 -7.62 -1.21 2.75
N GLY A 232 -6.59 -0.39 2.53
CA GLY A 232 -5.70 -0.58 1.38
C GLY A 232 -4.55 -1.49 1.75
N VAL A 233 -4.09 -2.28 0.79
CA VAL A 233 -2.87 -3.09 0.92
C VAL A 233 -1.84 -2.60 -0.09
N PHE A 234 -0.60 -2.47 0.34
CA PHE A 234 0.55 -2.19 -0.49
C PHE A 234 1.57 -3.33 -0.36
N PHE A 235 2.21 -3.71 -1.46
CA PHE A 235 3.41 -4.53 -1.43
C PHE A 235 4.31 -4.29 -2.64
N ASP A 236 5.61 -4.44 -2.40
CA ASP A 236 6.73 -4.30 -3.31
C ASP A 236 7.58 -5.57 -3.17
N PRO A 237 7.20 -6.67 -3.85
CA PRO A 237 7.92 -7.94 -3.72
C PRO A 237 9.38 -7.77 -4.16
N PRO A 238 10.30 -8.62 -3.71
CA PRO A 238 11.68 -8.58 -4.21
C PRO A 238 11.72 -8.87 -5.72
N TRP A 239 12.48 -8.08 -6.49
CA TRP A 239 12.53 -8.22 -7.96
C TRP A 239 13.65 -9.13 -8.47
N GLY A 240 14.44 -9.75 -7.58
CA GLY A 240 15.60 -10.55 -7.97
C GLY A 240 16.88 -9.74 -8.23
N GLY A 241 17.10 -8.64 -7.51
CA GLY A 241 18.40 -7.94 -7.51
C GLY A 241 18.65 -7.09 -8.75
N ARG A 242 19.86 -7.09 -9.33
CA ARG A 242 20.16 -6.35 -10.56
C ARG A 242 19.75 -7.09 -11.84
N GLU A 243 19.62 -8.41 -11.72
CA GLU A 243 19.37 -9.37 -12.81
C GLU A 243 17.99 -9.18 -13.47
N TYR A 244 17.04 -8.50 -12.81
CA TYR A 244 15.75 -8.18 -13.43
C TYR A 244 15.90 -7.33 -14.69
N ASN A 245 16.97 -6.53 -14.80
CA ASN A 245 17.22 -5.70 -15.99
C ASN A 245 17.65 -6.54 -17.21
N ASP A 246 18.11 -7.77 -16.99
CA ASP A 246 18.63 -8.64 -18.05
C ASP A 246 17.54 -9.47 -18.73
N ARG A 247 16.30 -9.40 -18.21
CA ARG A 247 15.13 -10.11 -18.74
C ARG A 247 14.26 -9.17 -19.56
N ASP A 248 13.80 -9.64 -20.72
CA ASP A 248 12.84 -8.89 -21.54
C ASP A 248 11.49 -8.74 -20.83
N THR A 249 11.02 -9.84 -20.23
CA THR A 249 9.74 -9.92 -19.52
C THR A 249 9.88 -10.80 -18.28
N ILE A 250 9.26 -10.37 -17.17
CA ILE A 250 9.14 -11.13 -15.92
C ILE A 250 7.70 -11.64 -15.82
N PRO A 251 7.47 -12.96 -15.93
CA PRO A 251 6.11 -13.51 -15.96
C PRO A 251 5.42 -13.45 -14.59
N ASP A 252 6.17 -13.62 -13.50
CA ASP A 252 5.67 -13.47 -12.15
C ASP A 252 6.83 -13.16 -11.17
N LEU A 253 6.48 -12.69 -9.98
CA LEU A 253 7.36 -12.55 -8.82
C LEU A 253 6.76 -13.34 -7.68
N THR A 254 7.58 -14.06 -6.94
CA THR A 254 7.12 -14.89 -5.83
C THR A 254 7.63 -14.38 -4.50
N MET A 255 6.81 -14.56 -3.47
CA MET A 255 7.19 -14.40 -2.08
C MET A 255 6.96 -15.73 -1.36
N MET A 256 7.78 -16.03 -0.35
CA MET A 256 7.75 -17.30 0.36
C MET A 256 7.28 -17.13 1.81
N ASP A 257 6.55 -18.13 2.33
CA ASP A 257 6.33 -18.27 3.77
C ASP A 257 7.52 -18.98 4.45
N SER A 258 7.39 -19.24 5.76
CA SER A 258 8.44 -19.93 6.53
C SER A 258 8.63 -21.39 6.14
N GLU A 259 7.65 -22.00 5.47
CA GLU A 259 7.70 -23.38 4.97
C GLU A 259 8.23 -23.46 3.53
N GLN A 260 8.78 -22.35 3.00
CA GLN A 260 9.30 -22.23 1.63
C GLN A 260 8.22 -22.40 0.56
N LYS A 261 6.94 -22.23 0.91
CA LYS A 261 5.89 -22.25 -0.10
C LYS A 261 5.84 -20.90 -0.80
N GLU A 262 5.86 -20.95 -2.13
CA GLU A 262 5.82 -19.78 -2.99
C GLU A 262 4.39 -19.30 -3.25
N TYR A 263 4.23 -17.97 -3.25
CA TYR A 263 3.00 -17.28 -3.62
C TYR A 263 3.33 -16.24 -4.70
N GLY A 264 2.70 -16.38 -5.87
CA GLY A 264 2.83 -15.39 -6.94
C GLY A 264 2.09 -14.09 -6.61
N VAL A 265 2.43 -13.00 -7.30
CA VAL A 265 1.80 -11.68 -7.10
C VAL A 265 0.28 -11.77 -7.24
N TYR A 266 -0.19 -12.56 -8.20
CA TYR A 266 -1.62 -12.76 -8.41
C TYR A 266 -2.31 -13.48 -7.24
N ASP A 267 -1.66 -14.47 -6.62
CA ASP A 267 -2.22 -15.20 -5.49
C ASP A 267 -2.32 -14.33 -4.25
N ILE A 268 -1.30 -13.49 -4.02
CA ILE A 268 -1.28 -12.48 -2.96
C ILE A 268 -2.43 -11.48 -3.16
N LEU A 269 -2.59 -10.97 -4.40
CA LEU A 269 -3.68 -10.05 -4.75
C LEU A 269 -5.06 -10.67 -4.49
N ARG A 270 -5.28 -11.91 -4.94
CA ARG A 270 -6.51 -12.66 -4.68
C ARG A 270 -6.77 -12.81 -3.20
N ARG A 271 -5.76 -13.22 -2.44
CA ARG A 271 -5.90 -13.40 -0.99
C ARG A 271 -6.25 -12.09 -0.29
N CYS A 272 -5.67 -10.96 -0.70
CA CYS A 272 -6.04 -9.65 -0.17
C CYS A 272 -7.53 -9.34 -0.36
N PHE A 273 -8.09 -9.65 -1.53
CA PHE A 273 -9.52 -9.45 -1.79
C PHE A 273 -10.43 -10.47 -1.09
N ASP A 274 -10.00 -11.72 -0.92
CA ASP A 274 -10.72 -12.71 -0.10
C ASP A 274 -10.83 -12.25 1.37
N LEU A 275 -9.84 -11.48 1.81
CA LEU A 275 -9.80 -10.80 3.11
C LEU A 275 -10.53 -9.44 3.11
N ARG A 276 -11.20 -9.06 2.02
CA ARG A 276 -11.95 -7.80 1.84
C ARG A 276 -11.09 -6.53 1.80
N ALA A 277 -9.86 -6.61 1.30
CA ALA A 277 -9.11 -5.41 0.98
C ALA A 277 -9.91 -4.52 0.02
N SER A 278 -9.92 -3.22 0.31
CA SER A 278 -10.68 -2.23 -0.45
C SER A 278 -9.99 -1.83 -1.75
N ILE A 279 -8.66 -1.86 -1.72
CA ILE A 279 -7.78 -1.49 -2.81
C ILE A 279 -6.45 -2.18 -2.55
N VAL A 280 -5.79 -2.64 -3.59
CA VAL A 280 -4.45 -3.22 -3.49
C VAL A 280 -3.55 -2.48 -4.45
N CYS A 281 -2.40 -2.02 -3.98
CA CYS A 281 -1.38 -1.41 -4.80
C CYS A 281 -0.12 -2.27 -4.79
N ILE A 282 0.42 -2.53 -5.97
CA ILE A 282 1.58 -3.39 -6.17
C ILE A 282 2.62 -2.58 -6.90
N LYS A 283 3.84 -2.52 -6.38
CA LYS A 283 4.99 -1.94 -7.09
C LYS A 283 5.76 -3.08 -7.74
N LEU A 284 6.00 -2.97 -9.04
CA LEU A 284 6.56 -4.02 -9.88
C LEU A 284 7.64 -3.42 -10.79
N PRO A 285 8.60 -4.22 -11.28
CA PRO A 285 9.56 -3.76 -12.27
C PRO A 285 8.86 -3.47 -13.61
N TYR A 286 9.41 -2.56 -14.42
CA TYR A 286 8.77 -2.09 -15.66
C TYR A 286 8.47 -3.19 -16.69
N ASN A 287 9.27 -4.27 -16.65
CA ASN A 287 9.19 -5.45 -17.52
C ASN A 287 8.33 -6.59 -16.93
N PHE A 288 7.56 -6.34 -15.86
CA PHE A 288 6.61 -7.31 -15.33
C PHE A 288 5.40 -7.49 -16.28
N GLU A 289 4.99 -8.74 -16.51
CA GLU A 289 3.83 -9.10 -17.33
C GLU A 289 2.53 -8.74 -16.59
N CYS A 290 2.01 -7.54 -16.82
CA CYS A 290 0.83 -7.01 -16.15
C CYS A 290 -0.50 -7.53 -16.74
N ASP A 291 -0.51 -8.08 -17.97
CA ASP A 291 -1.76 -8.50 -18.60
C ASP A 291 -2.42 -9.67 -17.87
N GLN A 292 -1.65 -10.43 -17.08
CA GLN A 292 -2.18 -11.51 -16.25
C GLN A 292 -3.28 -11.02 -15.27
N PHE A 293 -3.20 -9.78 -14.78
CA PHE A 293 -4.22 -9.24 -13.89
C PHE A 293 -5.56 -9.03 -14.60
N ARG A 294 -5.52 -8.61 -15.87
CA ARG A 294 -6.70 -8.38 -16.70
C ARG A 294 -7.30 -9.69 -17.19
N GLN A 295 -6.46 -10.58 -17.71
CA GLN A 295 -6.86 -11.86 -18.30
C GLN A 295 -7.55 -12.78 -17.29
N ARG A 296 -7.09 -12.77 -16.04
CA ARG A 296 -7.65 -13.63 -14.98
C ARG A 296 -8.91 -13.05 -14.32
N GLY A 297 -9.32 -11.83 -14.70
CA GLY A 297 -10.64 -11.27 -14.37
C GLY A 297 -10.90 -10.97 -12.89
N LEU A 298 -9.89 -10.99 -12.02
CA LEU A 298 -10.09 -10.83 -10.58
C LEU A 298 -10.41 -9.38 -10.16
N ALA A 299 -9.88 -8.42 -10.91
CA ALA A 299 -9.83 -7.03 -10.50
C ALA A 299 -9.93 -6.08 -11.68
N ARG A 300 -10.48 -4.89 -11.41
CA ARG A 300 -10.22 -3.75 -12.29
C ARG A 300 -8.89 -3.15 -11.89
N THR A 301 -7.97 -3.03 -12.84
CA THR A 301 -6.62 -2.50 -12.59
C THR A 301 -6.39 -1.17 -13.29
N PHE A 302 -5.55 -0.36 -12.67
CA PHE A 302 -4.99 0.87 -13.23
C PHE A 302 -3.48 0.79 -13.10
N GLU A 303 -2.77 1.24 -14.12
CA GLU A 303 -1.31 1.22 -14.16
C GLU A 303 -0.76 2.64 -14.17
N MET A 304 0.25 2.89 -13.35
CA MET A 304 1.07 4.09 -13.39
C MET A 304 2.52 3.68 -13.58
N ARG A 305 3.13 4.08 -14.69
CA ARG A 305 4.55 3.82 -14.96
C ARG A 305 5.37 5.01 -14.53
N TYR A 306 6.44 4.75 -13.78
CA TYR A 306 7.39 5.77 -13.36
C TYR A 306 8.79 5.19 -13.31
N ASN A 307 9.70 5.76 -14.10
CA ASN A 307 11.06 5.27 -14.25
C ASN A 307 11.07 3.76 -14.58
N LYS A 308 11.83 2.94 -13.83
CA LYS A 308 11.91 1.48 -13.98
C LYS A 308 10.82 0.71 -13.23
N CYS A 309 9.73 1.37 -12.82
CA CYS A 309 8.66 0.77 -12.03
C CYS A 309 7.31 0.89 -12.75
N VAL A 310 6.45 -0.10 -12.54
CA VAL A 310 5.01 -0.01 -12.76
C VAL A 310 4.28 -0.19 -11.43
N TYR A 311 3.37 0.71 -11.12
CA TYR A 311 2.46 0.60 -10.00
C TYR A 311 1.11 0.12 -10.52
N VAL A 312 0.67 -1.04 -10.05
CA VAL A 312 -0.65 -1.59 -10.38
C VAL A 312 -1.57 -1.34 -9.19
N VAL A 313 -2.63 -0.58 -9.40
CA VAL A 313 -3.70 -0.38 -8.42
C VAL A 313 -4.92 -1.19 -8.84
N ALA A 314 -5.33 -2.12 -7.99
CA ALA A 314 -6.36 -3.10 -8.24
C ALA A 314 -7.55 -2.92 -7.27
N PHE A 315 -8.75 -3.12 -7.82
CA PHE A 315 -10.02 -3.13 -7.09
C PHE A 315 -10.73 -4.47 -7.30
N PRO A 316 -11.38 -5.06 -6.28
CA PRO A 316 -12.07 -6.32 -6.48
C PRO A 316 -13.26 -6.14 -7.42
N GLN A 317 -13.44 -7.07 -8.36
CA GLN A 317 -14.41 -6.96 -9.44
C GLN A 317 -15.87 -6.83 -8.95
N ARG A 318 -16.19 -7.46 -7.81
CA ARG A 318 -17.51 -7.41 -7.16
C ARG A 318 -17.59 -6.34 -6.07
N TRP A 319 -17.07 -5.14 -6.34
CA TRP A 319 -17.21 -4.02 -5.40
C TRP A 319 -18.68 -3.77 -5.02
N ASN A 320 -19.62 -3.99 -5.95
CA ASN A 320 -21.02 -3.56 -5.87
C ASN A 320 -21.92 -4.25 -4.84
N THR A 321 -21.47 -5.26 -4.09
CA THR A 321 -22.29 -5.80 -3.00
C THR A 321 -22.16 -4.88 -1.77
N PRO A 322 -23.25 -4.36 -1.19
CA PRO A 322 -23.20 -3.59 0.05
C PRO A 322 -22.49 -4.41 1.13
N ARG A 323 -21.56 -3.80 1.87
CA ARG A 323 -21.03 -4.40 3.10
C ARG A 323 -22.21 -4.42 4.09
N ARG A 324 -22.76 -5.60 4.34
CA ARG A 324 -23.78 -5.81 5.39
C ARG A 324 -23.17 -5.60 6.76
#